data_AF-A0A967N6H5-F1
#
_entry.id   AF-A0A967N6H5-F1
#
_cell.length_a   1.000
_cell.length_b   1.000
_cell.length_c   1.000
_cell.angle_alpha   90.00
_cell.angle_beta   90.00
_cell.angle_gamma   90.00
#
_symmetry.space_group_name_H-M   'P 1'
#
loop_
_entity.id
_entity.type
_entity.pdbx_description
1 polymer ?
#
loop_
_entity_poly.entity_id
_entity_poly.type
_entity_poly.pdbx_seq_one_letter_code
_entity_poly.pdbx_strand_id
1 'polypeptide(L)'
;LTDGLLPGVVVMPTGAWWDPLDPSHPASPCVHGNPNVLTRDAGTSGLAQGPSAQTCLVEVELWDGPLPPVRAFDPPDLVPLDS
;
A
#
# COMPACT_ATOMS: atom_id res chain seq x y z
N LEU A 1 1.20 -19.72 -4.07
CA LEU A 1 0.66 -19.68 -5.45
C LEU A 1 -0.67 -20.45 -5.46
N THR A 2 -1.65 -20.04 -6.27
CA THR A 2 -2.99 -20.64 -6.32
C THR A 2 -3.47 -20.75 -7.77
N ASP A 3 -4.27 -21.78 -8.07
CA ASP A 3 -4.84 -22.03 -9.42
C ASP A 3 -6.13 -21.24 -9.67
N GLY A 4 -6.63 -20.51 -8.66
CA GLY A 4 -7.87 -19.71 -8.75
C GLY A 4 -7.72 -18.35 -9.45
N LEU A 5 -6.53 -18.03 -9.97
CA LEU A 5 -6.24 -16.75 -10.62
C LEU A 5 -5.79 -16.95 -12.07
N LEU A 6 -6.16 -16.00 -12.93
CA LEU A 6 -5.65 -15.95 -14.29
C LEU A 6 -4.14 -15.67 -14.29
N PRO A 7 -3.38 -16.23 -15.25
CA PRO A 7 -1.97 -15.87 -15.43
C PRO A 7 -1.79 -14.36 -15.60
N GLY A 8 -0.80 -13.78 -14.90
CA GLY A 8 -0.54 -12.33 -14.91
C GLY A 8 -1.42 -11.52 -13.96
N VAL A 9 -2.29 -12.16 -13.16
CA VAL A 9 -3.12 -11.49 -12.16
C VAL A 9 -2.60 -11.78 -10.75
N VAL A 10 -2.43 -10.73 -9.95
CA VAL A 10 -2.16 -10.82 -8.51
C VAL A 10 -3.32 -10.22 -7.73
N VAL A 11 -3.52 -10.70 -6.50
CA VAL A 11 -4.57 -10.20 -5.61
C VAL A 11 -3.95 -9.75 -4.30
N MET A 12 -4.27 -8.52 -3.90
CA MET A 12 -3.92 -7.93 -2.61
C MET A 12 -5.19 -7.38 -1.96
N PRO A 13 -5.65 -7.95 -0.82
CA PRO A 13 -6.81 -7.44 -0.11
C PRO A 13 -6.58 -6.01 0.40
N THR A 14 -7.62 -5.19 0.35
CA THR A 14 -7.61 -3.85 0.96
C THR A 14 -7.72 -3.94 2.49
N GLY A 15 -7.33 -2.87 3.19
CA GLY A 15 -7.48 -2.73 4.65
C GLY A 15 -6.18 -2.80 5.44
N ALA A 16 -5.06 -3.17 4.82
CA ALA A 16 -3.75 -3.07 5.44
C ALA A 16 -3.41 -1.60 5.77
N TRP A 17 -2.95 -1.37 6.99
CA TRP A 17 -2.48 -0.06 7.45
C TRP A 17 -1.27 0.40 6.64
N TRP A 18 -1.15 1.71 6.42
CA TRP A 18 0.02 2.32 5.81
C TRP A 18 1.19 2.35 6.80
N ASP A 19 2.34 1.82 6.37
CA ASP A 19 3.60 1.75 7.14
C ASP A 19 4.78 2.05 6.21
N PRO A 20 5.09 3.34 5.97
CA PRO A 20 6.16 3.74 5.06
C PRO A 20 7.52 3.43 5.65
N LEU A 21 8.37 2.70 4.92
CA LEU A 21 9.77 2.45 5.32
C LEU A 21 10.49 3.74 5.79
N ASP A 22 10.37 4.80 4.99
CA ASP A 22 10.77 6.17 5.30
C ASP A 22 9.55 7.12 5.27
N PRO A 23 9.03 7.55 6.43
CA PRO A 23 7.89 8.48 6.51
C PRO A 23 8.15 9.86 5.89
N SER A 24 9.41 10.25 5.73
CA SER A 24 9.78 11.54 5.13
C SER A 24 9.80 11.50 3.59
N HIS A 25 9.80 10.31 3.00
CA HIS A 25 9.87 10.13 1.55
C HIS A 25 8.48 9.78 0.96
N PRO A 26 7.87 10.65 0.12
CA PRO A 26 6.51 10.45 -0.39
C PRO A 26 6.29 9.15 -1.18
N ALA A 27 7.33 8.65 -1.85
CA ALA A 27 7.28 7.39 -2.61
C ALA A 27 7.95 6.23 -1.85
N SER A 28 8.04 6.31 -0.52
CA SER A 28 8.56 5.21 0.29
C SER A 28 7.69 3.95 0.10
N PRO A 29 8.30 2.75 0.00
CA PRO A 29 7.53 1.51 0.04
C PRO A 29 6.72 1.34 1.33
N CYS A 30 5.56 0.70 1.23
CA CYS A 30 4.78 0.24 2.38
C CYS A 30 5.32 -1.10 2.86
N VAL A 31 5.79 -1.20 4.11
CA VAL A 31 6.29 -2.46 4.67
C VAL A 31 5.14 -3.43 4.98
N HIS A 32 3.98 -2.92 5.40
CA HIS A 32 2.83 -3.75 5.75
C HIS A 32 2.01 -4.26 4.55
N GLY A 33 2.11 -3.61 3.38
CA GLY A 33 1.48 -4.09 2.14
C GLY A 33 0.09 -3.50 1.83
N ASN A 34 -0.14 -2.22 2.15
CA ASN A 34 -1.35 -1.51 1.71
C ASN A 34 -1.40 -1.40 0.16
N PRO A 35 -2.36 -2.03 -0.55
CA PRO A 35 -2.37 -2.02 -2.00
C PRO A 35 -2.71 -0.65 -2.61
N ASN A 36 -3.40 0.23 -1.87
CA ASN A 36 -3.82 1.53 -2.39
C ASN A 36 -2.64 2.46 -2.69
N VAL A 37 -1.45 2.17 -2.16
CA VAL A 37 -0.21 2.93 -2.43
C VAL A 37 0.25 2.79 -3.89
N LEU A 38 -0.22 1.75 -4.59
CA LEU A 38 0.06 1.47 -6.00
C LEU A 38 -1.06 1.99 -6.92
N THR A 39 -2.18 2.44 -6.36
CA THR A 39 -3.37 2.79 -7.14
C THR A 39 -3.33 4.24 -7.59
N ARG A 40 -3.86 4.48 -8.79
CA ARG A 40 -3.97 5.84 -9.32
C ARG A 40 -5.16 6.55 -8.68
N ASP A 41 -4.91 7.76 -8.15
CA ASP A 41 -5.97 8.65 -7.70
C ASP A 41 -6.52 9.47 -8.89
N ALA A 42 -7.57 8.95 -9.53
CA ALA A 42 -8.27 9.62 -10.62
C ALA A 42 -9.75 9.22 -10.67
N GLY A 43 -10.61 10.19 -11.02
CA GLY A 43 -12.03 9.94 -11.25
C GLY A 43 -12.27 9.05 -12.48
N THR A 44 -13.32 8.23 -12.44
CA THR A 44 -13.68 7.33 -13.57
C THR A 44 -14.03 8.06 -14.86
N SER A 45 -14.64 9.24 -14.78
CA SER A 45 -14.96 10.09 -15.93
C SER A 45 -15.30 11.51 -15.49
N GLY A 46 -15.32 12.45 -16.45
CA GLY A 46 -15.73 13.84 -16.24
C GLY A 46 -17.09 14.00 -15.54
N LEU A 47 -18.04 13.08 -15.81
CA LEU A 47 -19.39 13.10 -15.26
C LEU A 47 -19.46 12.49 -13.86
N ALA A 48 -19.00 11.25 -13.70
CA ALA A 48 -19.27 10.45 -12.50
C ALA A 48 -18.28 10.71 -11.37
N GLN A 49 -17.01 11.00 -11.68
CA GLN A 49 -15.95 11.25 -10.70
C GLN A 49 -15.87 10.19 -9.58
N GLY A 50 -16.18 8.93 -9.88
CA GLY A 50 -16.09 7.82 -8.93
C GLY A 50 -14.66 7.27 -8.81
N PRO A 51 -14.39 6.38 -7.83
CA PRO A 51 -13.07 5.79 -7.64
C PRO A 51 -12.68 4.84 -8.80
N SER A 52 -11.41 4.87 -9.20
CA SER A 52 -10.84 3.99 -10.25
C SER A 52 -9.69 3.10 -9.77
N ALA A 53 -9.54 2.92 -8.45
CA ALA A 53 -8.40 2.25 -7.81
C ALA A 53 -8.14 0.80 -8.28
N GLN A 54 -9.17 0.08 -8.73
CA GLN A 54 -9.03 -1.30 -9.21
C GLN A 54 -8.47 -1.40 -10.64
N THR A 55 -8.24 -0.28 -11.31
CA THR A 55 -7.49 -0.22 -12.56
C THR A 55 -6.01 0.08 -12.24
N CYS A 56 -5.25 -0.97 -11.96
CA CYS A 56 -3.84 -0.86 -11.55
C CYS A 56 -3.00 -1.92 -12.28
N LEU A 57 -1.89 -1.49 -12.89
CA LEU A 57 -0.86 -2.37 -13.44
C LEU A 57 0.33 -2.33 -12.49
N VAL A 58 0.91 -3.48 -12.23
CA VAL A 58 2.04 -3.66 -11.31
C VAL A 58 3.07 -4.59 -11.94
N GLU A 59 4.30 -4.49 -11.47
CA GLU A 59 5.36 -5.47 -11.67
C GLU A 59 5.68 -6.09 -10.30
N VAL A 60 6.14 -7.34 -10.28
CA VAL A 60 6.47 -8.03 -9.03
C VAL A 60 7.86 -8.64 -9.15
N GLU A 61 8.72 -8.32 -8.19
CA GLU A 61 10.06 -8.90 -8.06
C GLU A 61 10.28 -9.50 -6.67
N LEU A 62 11.29 -10.35 -6.56
CA LEU A 62 11.73 -10.87 -5.28
C LEU A 62 12.46 -9.77 -4.51
N TRP A 63 12.04 -9.51 -3.26
CA TRP A 63 12.82 -8.69 -2.35
C TRP A 63 14.10 -9.42 -1.95
N ASP A 64 15.25 -8.85 -2.28
CA ASP A 64 16.58 -9.44 -2.06
C ASP A 64 17.33 -8.81 -0.86
N GLY A 65 16.73 -7.81 -0.21
CA GLY A 65 17.25 -7.16 1.00
C GLY A 65 16.82 -7.82 2.31
N PRO A 66 17.34 -7.34 3.46
CA PRO A 66 16.80 -7.71 4.76
C PRO A 66 15.35 -7.26 4.88
N LEU A 67 14.52 -8.04 5.58
CA LEU A 67 13.13 -7.69 5.83
C LEU A 67 13.05 -6.50 6.81
N PRO A 68 12.45 -5.35 6.43
CA PRO A 68 12.25 -4.25 7.36
C PRO A 68 11.21 -4.60 8.44
N PRO A 69 11.27 -3.97 9.63
CA PRO A 69 10.28 -4.20 10.68
C PRO A 69 8.92 -3.61 10.29
N VAL A 70 7.85 -4.37 10.51
CA VAL A 70 6.46 -3.88 10.40
C VAL A 70 6.11 -3.12 11.68
N ARG A 71 5.82 -1.83 11.56
CA ARG A 71 5.45 -0.92 12.65
C ARG A 71 3.97 -0.57 12.67
N ALA A 72 3.19 -1.08 11.70
CA ALA A 72 1.75 -0.85 11.59
C ALA A 72 0.95 -1.17 12.87
N PHE A 73 1.48 -2.01 13.75
CA PHE A 73 0.82 -2.43 14.99
C PHE A 73 1.48 -1.88 16.24
N ASP A 74 2.56 -1.13 16.10
CA ASP A 74 3.24 -0.49 17.21
C ASP A 74 2.40 0.71 17.68
N PRO A 75 2.26 0.91 19.01
CA PRO A 75 1.64 2.12 19.52
C PRO A 75 2.51 3.35 19.16
N PRO A 76 1.90 4.53 18.98
CA PRO A 76 2.65 5.75 18.79
C PRO A 76 3.43 6.12 20.06
N ASP A 77 4.50 6.89 19.90
CA ASP A 77 5.19 7.51 21.03
C ASP A 77 4.25 8.48 21.75
N LEU A 78 4.11 8.30 23.07
CA LEU A 78 3.32 9.20 23.90
C LEU A 78 4.15 10.44 24.22
N VAL A 79 3.74 11.58 23.66
CA VAL A 79 4.34 12.89 23.98
C VAL A 79 3.48 13.55 25.08
N PRO A 80 4.07 14.02 26.19
CA PRO A 80 3.34 14.81 27.19
C PRO A 80 2.67 16.03 26.53
N LEU A 81 1.47 16.39 26.98
CA LEU A 81 0.88 17.66 26.59
C LEU A 81 1.68 18.78 27.25
N ASP A 82 2.34 19.62 26.44
CA ASP A 82 2.97 20.84 26.92
C ASP A 82 1.90 21.71 27.61
N SER A 83 2.14 22.07 28.87
CA SER A 83 1.27 22.93 29.70
C SER A 83 1.44 24.41 29.40
#